data_AF-A0A1F5T812-F1
#
_entry.id   AF-A0A1F5T812-F1
#
_cell.length_a   1.000
_cell.length_b   1.000
_cell.length_c   1.000
_cell.angle_alpha   90.00
_cell.angle_beta   90.00
_cell.angle_gamma   90.00
#
_symmetry.space_group_name_H-M   'P 1'
#
loop_
_entity.id
_entity.type
_entity.pdbx_description
1 polymer ?
#
loop_
_entity_poly.entity_id
_entity_poly.type
_entity_poly.pdbx_seq_one_letter_code
_entity_poly.pdbx_strand_id
1 'polypeptide(L)'
;MGKKKKIVEPSKAFRDKLGNLEHAGTKEAVEKLRKLLQEAKTAEERDYARMALDECEYFYYSPDNPQEESDFRLARLLREHDEKFFDWDDKAEAAREELERLALEKKVHDKVMASKDGKKNKGWQENDEDCVAEAVRVRLAELEAKSAYEAAWITEARGMIKTEKFKFTPFNLFQHVHLDCDGVDFWRDYDEGFEREDDDEKLINEYES
;
A
#
# COMPACT_ATOMS: atom_id res chain seq x y z
N MET A 1 31.47 23.99 -12.07
CA MET A 1 31.14 23.41 -13.39
C MET A 1 30.80 21.93 -13.20
N GLY A 2 29.51 21.58 -13.18
CA GLY A 2 29.10 20.18 -13.10
C GLY A 2 29.43 19.46 -14.39
N LYS A 3 30.20 18.37 -14.32
CA LYS A 3 30.45 17.49 -15.47
C LYS A 3 29.11 16.96 -15.96
N LYS A 4 28.72 17.26 -17.20
CA LYS A 4 27.56 16.63 -17.85
C LYS A 4 27.79 15.11 -17.82
N LYS A 5 26.94 14.35 -17.13
CA LYS A 5 26.94 12.89 -17.20
C LYS A 5 26.72 12.53 -18.67
N LYS A 6 27.69 11.84 -19.26
CA LYS A 6 27.60 11.34 -20.63
C LYS A 6 26.57 10.21 -20.61
N ILE A 7 25.40 10.43 -21.22
CA ILE A 7 24.39 9.40 -21.43
C ILE A 7 25.05 8.33 -22.31
N VAL A 8 25.15 7.12 -21.80
CA VAL A 8 25.72 5.99 -22.53
C VAL A 8 24.55 5.16 -23.04
N GLU A 9 24.29 5.24 -24.34
CA GLU A 9 23.28 4.39 -24.95
C GLU A 9 23.63 2.91 -24.80
N PRO A 10 22.62 2.03 -24.62
CA PRO A 10 22.85 0.60 -24.62
C PRO A 10 23.45 0.13 -25.95
N SER A 11 24.33 -0.86 -25.87
CA SER A 11 24.92 -1.48 -27.07
C SER A 11 23.82 -2.05 -27.98
N LYS A 12 24.05 -2.04 -29.30
CA LYS A 12 23.11 -2.63 -30.26
C LYS A 12 22.80 -4.09 -29.95
N ALA A 13 23.82 -4.88 -29.60
CA ALA A 13 23.66 -6.29 -29.23
C ALA A 13 22.81 -6.48 -27.95
N PHE A 14 22.79 -5.51 -27.04
CA PHE A 14 21.90 -5.54 -25.88
C PHE A 14 20.45 -5.26 -26.29
N ARG A 15 20.22 -4.22 -27.10
CA ARG A 15 18.88 -3.89 -27.65
C ARG A 15 18.29 -5.04 -28.46
N ASP A 16 19.08 -5.65 -29.35
CA ASP A 16 18.63 -6.78 -30.18
C ASP A 16 18.24 -8.00 -29.32
N LYS A 17 18.91 -8.22 -28.18
CA LYS A 17 18.53 -9.29 -27.23
C LYS A 17 17.21 -9.01 -26.53
N LEU A 18 16.95 -7.76 -26.15
CA LEU A 18 15.70 -7.35 -25.51
C LEU A 18 14.51 -7.48 -26.48
N GLY A 19 14.63 -6.95 -27.71
CA GLY A 19 13.54 -6.97 -28.69
C GLY A 19 13.08 -8.37 -29.12
N ASN A 20 13.97 -9.37 -29.04
CA ASN A 20 13.58 -10.77 -29.31
C ASN A 20 12.79 -11.42 -28.16
N LEU A 21 12.84 -10.84 -26.96
CA LEU A 21 12.24 -11.41 -25.76
C LEU A 21 10.99 -10.65 -25.32
N GLU A 22 10.92 -9.34 -25.57
CA GLU A 22 9.87 -8.45 -25.03
C GLU A 22 8.45 -8.87 -25.43
N HIS A 23 8.24 -9.35 -26.67
CA HIS A 23 6.92 -9.81 -27.12
C HIS A 23 6.69 -11.33 -26.98
N ALA A 24 7.65 -12.08 -26.41
CA ALA A 24 7.56 -13.53 -26.40
C ALA A 24 6.46 -14.05 -25.46
N GLY A 25 6.21 -13.35 -24.36
CA GLY A 25 5.15 -13.71 -23.41
C GLY A 25 5.29 -15.10 -22.80
N THR A 26 6.52 -15.63 -22.66
CA THR A 26 6.77 -16.93 -22.02
C THR A 26 7.50 -16.77 -20.69
N LYS A 27 7.37 -17.78 -19.82
CA LYS A 27 8.07 -17.83 -18.52
C LYS A 27 9.58 -17.70 -18.70
N GLU A 28 10.14 -18.39 -19.69
CA GLU A 28 11.58 -18.38 -19.97
C GLU A 28 12.04 -17.01 -20.46
N ALA A 29 11.21 -16.28 -21.20
CA ALA A 29 11.51 -14.92 -21.64
C ALA A 29 11.52 -13.94 -20.46
N VAL A 30 10.52 -14.03 -19.57
CA VAL A 30 10.45 -13.25 -18.31
C VAL A 30 11.69 -13.51 -17.45
N GLU A 31 12.08 -14.76 -17.25
CA GLU A 31 13.27 -15.13 -16.45
C GLU A 31 14.57 -14.58 -17.07
N LYS A 32 14.72 -14.66 -18.40
CA LYS A 32 15.87 -14.08 -19.11
C LYS A 32 15.93 -12.56 -18.98
N LEU A 33 14.79 -11.88 -19.10
CA LEU A 33 14.71 -10.43 -18.98
C LEU A 33 15.02 -9.95 -17.55
N ARG A 34 14.53 -10.66 -16.52
CA ARG A 34 14.90 -10.39 -15.12
C ARG A 34 16.40 -10.51 -14.88
N LYS A 35 17.03 -11.53 -15.47
CA LYS A 35 18.48 -11.70 -15.39
C LYS A 35 19.23 -10.55 -16.08
N LEU A 36 18.80 -10.16 -17.29
CA LEU A 36 19.38 -9.03 -18.00
C LEU A 36 19.25 -7.71 -17.23
N LEU A 37 18.10 -7.49 -16.56
CA LEU A 37 17.88 -6.33 -15.71
C LEU A 37 18.85 -6.26 -14.52
N GLN A 38 19.13 -7.40 -13.89
CA GLN A 38 20.11 -7.50 -12.79
C GLN A 38 21.56 -7.32 -13.27
N GLU A 39 21.88 -7.79 -14.48
CA GLU A 39 23.20 -7.68 -15.08
C GLU A 39 23.49 -6.29 -15.70
N ALA A 40 22.46 -5.44 -15.84
CA ALA A 40 22.56 -4.11 -16.45
C ALA A 40 23.55 -3.21 -15.69
N LYS A 41 24.52 -2.65 -16.42
CA LYS A 41 25.64 -1.89 -15.83
C LYS A 41 25.39 -0.40 -15.83
N THR A 42 24.60 0.10 -16.78
CA THR A 42 24.22 1.51 -16.87
C THR A 42 22.77 1.73 -16.44
N ALA A 43 22.42 2.98 -16.13
CA ALA A 43 21.04 3.33 -15.83
C ALA A 43 20.15 3.12 -17.07
N GLU A 44 20.66 3.49 -18.25
CA GLU A 44 19.99 3.32 -19.53
C GLU A 44 19.75 1.84 -19.85
N GLU A 45 20.75 0.96 -19.68
CA GLU A 45 20.55 -0.49 -19.87
C GLU A 45 19.48 -1.06 -18.93
N ARG A 46 19.45 -0.56 -17.69
CA ARG A 46 18.44 -0.97 -16.70
C ARG A 46 17.05 -0.51 -17.09
N ASP A 47 16.91 0.71 -17.60
CA ASP A 47 15.63 1.25 -18.04
C ASP A 47 15.08 0.48 -19.25
N TYR A 48 15.92 0.22 -20.25
CA TYR A 48 15.51 -0.60 -21.41
C TYR A 48 15.16 -2.04 -21.02
N ALA A 49 15.94 -2.68 -20.14
CA ALA A 49 15.63 -4.02 -19.66
C ALA A 49 14.34 -4.06 -18.84
N ARG A 50 14.03 -3.00 -18.08
CA ARG A 50 12.77 -2.88 -17.34
C ARG A 50 11.59 -2.77 -18.30
N MET A 51 11.67 -1.89 -19.29
CA MET A 51 10.60 -1.74 -20.31
C MET A 51 10.31 -3.07 -21.03
N ALA A 52 11.35 -3.77 -21.48
CA ALA A 52 11.20 -5.05 -22.15
C ALA A 52 10.62 -6.13 -21.22
N LEU A 53 10.98 -6.11 -19.93
CA LEU A 53 10.41 -7.01 -18.92
C LEU A 53 8.93 -6.70 -18.69
N ASP A 54 8.56 -5.44 -18.50
CA ASP A 54 7.17 -5.02 -18.26
C ASP A 54 6.27 -5.45 -19.43
N GLU A 55 6.74 -5.27 -20.66
CA GLU A 55 6.03 -5.71 -21.87
C GLU A 55 5.91 -7.24 -21.94
N CYS A 56 6.99 -7.98 -21.67
CA CYS A 56 6.94 -9.44 -21.67
C CYS A 56 6.03 -9.99 -20.57
N GLU A 57 6.03 -9.36 -19.40
CA GLU A 57 5.14 -9.71 -18.28
C GLU A 57 3.68 -9.43 -18.67
N TYR A 58 3.38 -8.31 -19.34
CA TYR A 58 2.05 -8.04 -19.88
C TYR A 58 1.55 -9.19 -20.78
N PHE A 59 2.34 -9.64 -21.74
CA PHE A 59 1.96 -10.77 -22.61
C PHE A 59 1.84 -12.09 -21.85
N TYR A 60 2.78 -12.38 -20.94
CA TYR A 60 2.78 -13.64 -20.18
C TYR A 60 1.58 -13.76 -19.24
N TYR A 61 1.23 -12.67 -18.55
CA TYR A 61 0.13 -12.63 -17.59
C TYR A 61 -1.22 -12.25 -18.20
N SER A 62 -1.28 -11.93 -19.49
CA SER A 62 -2.56 -11.76 -20.17
C SER A 62 -3.37 -13.06 -20.06
N PRO A 63 -4.62 -13.01 -19.54
CA PRO A 63 -5.48 -14.17 -19.50
C PRO A 63 -5.95 -14.54 -20.90
N ASP A 64 -5.97 -15.83 -21.24
CA ASP A 64 -6.42 -16.31 -22.57
C ASP A 64 -7.73 -17.12 -22.53
N ASN A 65 -8.27 -17.36 -21.33
CA ASN A 65 -9.49 -18.11 -21.12
C ASN A 65 -10.23 -17.66 -19.83
N PRO A 66 -11.50 -18.05 -19.64
CA PRO A 66 -12.30 -17.59 -18.48
C PRO A 66 -11.74 -17.98 -17.11
N GLN A 67 -11.08 -19.14 -16.98
CA GLN A 67 -10.46 -19.54 -15.70
C GLN A 67 -9.25 -18.65 -15.40
N GLU A 68 -8.44 -18.35 -16.42
CA GLU A 68 -7.33 -17.41 -16.30
C GLU A 68 -7.80 -15.99 -15.99
N GLU A 69 -8.90 -15.53 -16.59
CA GLU A 69 -9.48 -14.22 -16.30
C GLU A 69 -9.94 -14.13 -14.84
N SER A 70 -10.59 -15.18 -14.33
CA SER A 70 -10.97 -15.27 -12.91
C SER A 70 -9.75 -15.27 -11.99
N ASP A 71 -8.73 -16.07 -12.30
CA ASP A 71 -7.50 -16.16 -11.51
C ASP A 71 -6.72 -14.84 -11.54
N PHE A 72 -6.68 -14.14 -12.68
CA PHE A 72 -6.05 -12.83 -12.83
C PHE A 72 -6.75 -11.76 -11.97
N ARG A 73 -8.08 -11.72 -11.99
CA ARG A 73 -8.87 -10.82 -11.13
C ARG A 73 -8.64 -11.11 -9.65
N LEU A 74 -8.59 -12.39 -9.27
CA LEU A 74 -8.32 -12.78 -7.89
C LEU A 74 -6.90 -12.42 -7.45
N ALA A 75 -5.90 -12.59 -8.33
CA ALA A 75 -4.53 -12.17 -8.07
C ALA A 75 -4.41 -10.65 -7.85
N ARG A 76 -5.22 -9.86 -8.56
CA ARG A 76 -5.31 -8.42 -8.33
C ARG A 76 -5.95 -8.10 -6.98
N LEU A 77 -7.09 -8.72 -6.64
CA LEU A 77 -7.74 -8.51 -5.34
C LEU A 77 -6.81 -8.91 -4.18
N LEU A 78 -6.05 -9.99 -4.33
CA LEU A 78 -5.04 -10.40 -3.37
C LEU A 78 -4.05 -9.28 -3.03
N ARG A 79 -3.64 -8.48 -4.02
CA ARG A 79 -2.77 -7.33 -3.77
C ARG A 79 -3.43 -6.29 -2.88
N GLU A 80 -4.68 -5.93 -3.17
CA GLU A 80 -5.42 -4.93 -2.38
C GLU A 80 -5.57 -5.38 -0.93
N HIS A 81 -5.75 -6.68 -0.71
CA HIS A 81 -5.83 -7.29 0.62
C HIS A 81 -4.45 -7.40 1.29
N ASP A 82 -3.38 -7.74 0.56
CA ASP A 82 -1.99 -7.70 1.06
C ASP A 82 -1.65 -6.27 1.54
N GLU A 83 -2.00 -5.22 0.77
CA GLU A 83 -1.76 -3.82 1.15
C GLU A 83 -2.53 -3.42 2.42
N LYS A 84 -3.80 -3.81 2.55
CA LYS A 84 -4.58 -3.61 3.78
C LYS A 84 -3.99 -4.35 4.97
N PHE A 85 -3.57 -5.59 4.78
CA PHE A 85 -2.93 -6.39 5.83
C PHE A 85 -1.72 -5.67 6.41
N PHE A 86 -0.79 -5.22 5.55
CA PHE A 86 0.41 -4.51 6.00
C PHE A 86 0.08 -3.17 6.66
N ASP A 87 -0.87 -2.39 6.13
CA ASP A 87 -1.30 -1.14 6.78
C ASP A 87 -1.89 -1.37 8.18
N TRP A 88 -2.67 -2.44 8.38
CA TRP A 88 -3.19 -2.79 9.70
C TRP A 88 -2.13 -3.32 10.64
N ASP A 89 -1.19 -4.13 10.15
CA ASP A 89 -0.08 -4.68 10.94
C ASP A 89 0.87 -3.57 11.41
N ASP A 90 1.26 -2.65 10.53
CA ASP A 90 2.09 -1.48 10.87
C ASP A 90 1.41 -0.59 11.92
N LYS A 91 0.09 -0.36 11.79
CA LYS A 91 -0.69 0.38 12.78
C LYS A 91 -0.81 -0.34 14.11
N ALA A 92 -0.89 -1.68 14.11
CA ALA A 92 -0.90 -2.46 15.33
C ALA A 92 0.45 -2.35 16.04
N GLU A 93 1.56 -2.40 15.31
CA GLU A 93 2.89 -2.22 15.87
C GLU A 93 3.06 -0.81 16.48
N ALA A 94 2.65 0.23 15.77
CA ALA A 94 2.66 1.59 16.31
C ALA A 94 1.82 1.73 17.59
N ALA A 95 0.68 1.04 17.69
CA ALA A 95 -0.14 1.03 18.90
C ALA A 95 0.56 0.30 20.06
N ARG A 96 1.33 -0.76 19.80
CA ARG A 96 2.15 -1.44 20.82
C ARG A 96 3.25 -0.52 21.35
N GLU A 97 3.98 0.15 20.45
CA GLU A 97 5.00 1.13 20.83
C GLU A 97 4.40 2.27 21.68
N GLU A 98 3.21 2.75 21.32
CA GLU A 98 2.50 3.78 22.08
C GLU A 98 2.13 3.31 23.50
N LEU A 99 1.68 2.06 23.66
CA LEU A 99 1.40 1.49 24.99
C LEU A 99 2.67 1.39 25.84
N GLU A 100 3.81 1.04 25.24
CA GLU A 100 5.09 1.04 25.95
C GLU A 100 5.50 2.45 26.38
N ARG A 101 5.32 3.43 25.49
CA ARG A 101 5.58 4.85 25.78
C ARG A 101 4.73 5.33 26.95
N LEU A 102 3.41 5.14 26.90
CA LEU A 102 2.47 5.52 27.97
C LEU A 102 2.83 4.84 29.30
N ALA A 103 3.24 3.57 29.26
CA ALA A 103 3.68 2.87 30.47
C ALA A 103 4.97 3.46 31.08
N LEU A 104 5.87 3.99 30.26
CA LEU A 104 7.07 4.69 30.73
C LEU A 104 6.73 6.07 31.31
N GLU A 105 5.88 6.83 30.64
CA GLU A 105 5.43 8.14 31.12
C GLU A 105 4.73 8.01 32.47
N LYS A 106 3.89 6.99 32.63
CA LYS A 106 3.19 6.74 33.89
C LYS A 106 4.16 6.48 35.03
N LYS A 107 5.20 5.68 34.77
CA LYS A 107 6.26 5.42 35.76
C LYS A 107 7.01 6.69 36.14
N VAL A 108 7.25 7.60 35.19
CA VAL A 108 7.89 8.89 35.45
C VAL A 108 6.96 9.78 36.26
N HIS A 109 5.69 9.89 35.87
CA HIS A 109 4.67 10.65 36.58
C HIS A 109 4.54 10.18 38.04
N ASP A 110 4.39 8.86 38.26
CA ASP A 110 4.28 8.26 39.59
C ASP A 110 5.50 8.61 40.46
N LYS A 111 6.72 8.58 39.90
CA LYS A 111 7.95 8.99 40.61
C LYS A 111 7.97 10.48 40.92
N VAL A 112 7.54 11.32 39.97
CA VAL A 112 7.46 12.77 40.14
C VAL A 112 6.48 13.11 41.27
N MET A 113 5.31 12.48 41.29
CA MET A 113 4.30 12.65 42.34
C MET A 113 4.79 12.14 43.71
N ALA A 114 5.47 10.99 43.76
CA ALA A 114 6.01 10.43 45.00
C ALA A 114 7.18 11.25 45.58
N SER A 115 8.00 11.89 44.74
CA SER A 115 9.16 12.69 45.17
C SER A 115 8.81 14.05 45.78
N LYS A 116 7.53 14.44 45.75
CA LYS A 116 7.06 15.76 46.18
C LYS A 116 6.09 15.59 47.35
N ASP A 117 6.64 15.46 48.55
CA ASP A 117 5.89 15.33 49.79
C ASP A 117 4.88 16.48 50.00
N GLY A 118 3.59 16.14 49.94
CA GLY A 118 2.61 16.56 50.94
C GLY A 118 2.10 18.00 50.99
N LYS A 119 2.63 18.99 50.25
CA LYS A 119 2.08 20.37 50.28
C LYS A 119 2.04 21.09 48.94
N LYS A 120 0.81 21.33 48.48
CA LYS A 120 0.40 22.37 47.50
C LYS A 120 0.93 22.23 46.07
N ASN A 121 0.56 21.16 45.39
CA ASN A 121 0.61 21.09 43.92
C ASN A 121 -0.79 21.24 43.31
N LYS A 122 -1.58 22.21 43.82
CA LYS A 122 -2.87 22.60 43.22
C LYS A 122 -2.58 23.22 41.84
N GLY A 123 -2.57 22.41 40.79
CA GLY A 123 -2.26 22.83 39.42
C GLY A 123 -1.30 21.92 38.66
N TRP A 124 -0.83 20.81 39.25
CA TRP A 124 -0.15 19.78 38.47
C TRP A 124 -1.18 19.03 37.64
N GLN A 125 -0.89 18.82 36.36
CA GLN A 125 -1.82 18.19 35.43
C GLN A 125 -2.12 16.76 35.89
N GLU A 126 -3.42 16.41 35.88
CA GLU A 126 -3.86 15.03 36.04
C GLU A 126 -3.26 14.19 34.91
N ASN A 127 -2.87 12.97 35.24
CA ASN A 127 -2.33 12.04 34.26
C ASN A 127 -3.48 11.23 33.65
N ASP A 128 -3.87 11.58 32.43
CA ASP A 128 -4.89 10.87 31.66
C ASP A 128 -4.31 9.65 30.89
N GLU A 129 -3.04 9.31 31.08
CA GLU A 129 -2.37 8.21 30.38
C GLU A 129 -3.08 6.86 30.55
N ASP A 130 -3.74 6.60 31.68
CA ASP A 130 -4.51 5.36 31.87
C ASP A 130 -5.75 5.31 30.96
N CYS A 131 -6.45 6.44 30.77
CA CYS A 131 -7.58 6.55 29.85
C CYS A 131 -7.12 6.45 28.39
N VAL A 132 -6.01 7.10 28.05
CA VAL A 132 -5.42 7.02 26.71
C VAL A 132 -4.94 5.60 26.42
N ALA A 133 -4.25 4.95 27.37
CA ALA A 133 -3.78 3.58 27.22
C ALA A 133 -4.93 2.60 26.98
N GLU A 134 -6.08 2.80 27.63
CA GLU A 134 -7.25 1.96 27.39
C GLU A 134 -7.81 2.13 25.98
N ALA A 135 -7.91 3.37 25.49
CA ALA A 135 -8.32 3.63 24.11
C ALA A 135 -7.35 2.99 23.10
N VAL A 136 -6.03 3.06 23.37
CA VAL A 136 -5.01 2.42 22.54
C VAL A 136 -5.12 0.89 22.57
N ARG A 137 -5.41 0.26 23.72
CA ARG A 137 -5.64 -1.20 23.81
C ARG A 137 -6.85 -1.65 22.99
N VAL A 138 -7.97 -0.92 23.10
CA VAL A 138 -9.17 -1.22 22.30
C VAL A 138 -8.83 -1.13 20.82
N ARG A 139 -8.13 -0.07 20.42
CA ARG A 139 -7.73 0.11 19.02
C ARG A 139 -6.76 -0.98 18.54
N LEU A 140 -5.80 -1.38 19.37
CA LEU A 140 -4.88 -2.48 19.06
C LEU A 140 -5.66 -3.77 18.80
N ALA A 141 -6.61 -4.13 19.65
CA ALA A 141 -7.43 -5.33 19.47
C ALA A 141 -8.24 -5.29 18.16
N GLU A 142 -8.79 -4.13 17.78
CA GLU A 142 -9.46 -3.95 16.49
C GLU A 142 -8.52 -4.16 15.30
N LEU A 143 -7.31 -3.62 15.37
CA LEU A 143 -6.30 -3.73 14.31
C LEU A 143 -5.84 -5.18 14.16
N GLU A 144 -5.59 -5.89 15.26
CA GLU A 144 -5.22 -7.30 15.26
C GLU A 144 -6.35 -8.18 14.71
N ALA A 145 -7.61 -7.89 15.04
CA ALA A 145 -8.74 -8.61 14.47
C ALA A 145 -8.85 -8.39 12.95
N LYS A 146 -8.61 -7.16 12.48
CA LYS A 146 -8.59 -6.83 11.04
C LYS A 146 -7.45 -7.53 10.33
N SER A 147 -6.21 -7.44 10.83
CA SER A 147 -5.06 -8.11 10.20
C SER A 147 -5.23 -9.63 10.18
N ALA A 148 -5.79 -10.22 11.24
CA ALA A 148 -6.11 -11.64 11.26
C ALA A 148 -7.15 -12.04 10.20
N TYR A 149 -8.20 -11.22 10.02
CA TYR A 149 -9.18 -11.43 8.94
C TYR A 149 -8.52 -11.36 7.56
N GLU A 150 -7.73 -10.31 7.30
CA GLU A 150 -7.04 -10.14 6.02
C GLU A 150 -6.09 -11.31 5.73
N ALA A 151 -5.31 -11.76 6.72
CA ALA A 151 -4.43 -12.91 6.59
C ALA A 151 -5.18 -14.21 6.23
N ALA A 152 -6.34 -14.45 6.87
CA ALA A 152 -7.19 -15.59 6.56
C ALA A 152 -7.77 -15.48 5.14
N TRP A 153 -8.27 -14.30 4.76
CA TRP A 153 -8.80 -14.02 3.43
C TRP A 153 -7.75 -14.26 2.34
N ILE A 154 -6.54 -13.72 2.53
CA ILE A 154 -5.40 -13.88 1.61
C ILE A 154 -5.06 -15.36 1.45
N THR A 155 -5.06 -16.13 2.54
CA THR A 155 -4.76 -17.57 2.52
C THR A 155 -5.77 -18.34 1.67
N GLU A 156 -7.06 -18.13 1.92
CA GLU A 156 -8.14 -18.77 1.16
C GLU A 156 -8.10 -18.36 -0.33
N ALA A 157 -7.96 -17.07 -0.61
CA ALA A 157 -7.89 -16.54 -1.97
C ALA A 157 -6.68 -17.10 -2.76
N ARG A 158 -5.50 -17.23 -2.13
CA ARG A 158 -4.34 -17.88 -2.75
C ARG A 158 -4.61 -19.35 -3.08
N GLY A 159 -5.35 -20.06 -2.24
CA GLY A 159 -5.75 -21.46 -2.47
C GLY A 159 -6.72 -21.66 -3.62
N MET A 160 -7.47 -20.61 -4.00
CA MET A 160 -8.44 -20.66 -5.10
C MET A 160 -7.80 -20.46 -6.49
N ILE A 161 -6.61 -19.87 -6.58
CA ILE A 161 -5.90 -19.66 -7.85
C ILE A 161 -5.40 -21.01 -8.39
N LYS A 162 -5.93 -21.42 -9.54
CA LYS A 162 -5.58 -22.71 -10.16
C LYS A 162 -4.41 -22.60 -11.12
N THR A 163 -4.39 -21.52 -11.90
CA THR A 163 -3.41 -21.28 -12.95
C THR A 163 -2.06 -20.90 -12.34
N GLU A 164 -1.02 -21.65 -12.71
CA GLU A 164 0.30 -21.53 -12.08
C GLU A 164 0.93 -20.13 -12.25
N LYS A 165 0.77 -19.50 -13.42
CA LYS A 165 1.34 -18.16 -13.65
C LYS A 165 0.80 -17.13 -12.63
N PHE A 166 -0.47 -17.20 -12.23
CA PHE A 166 -1.06 -16.20 -11.32
C PHE A 166 -0.77 -16.42 -9.83
N LYS A 167 -0.25 -17.58 -9.43
CA LYS A 167 0.07 -17.86 -8.01
C LYS A 167 1.18 -16.98 -7.45
N PHE A 168 2.09 -16.55 -8.32
CA PHE A 168 3.27 -15.76 -7.95
C PHE A 168 3.36 -14.49 -8.80
N THR A 169 2.24 -13.77 -8.88
CA THR A 169 2.15 -12.55 -9.66
C THR A 169 3.08 -11.47 -9.09
N PRO A 170 3.92 -10.81 -9.92
CA PRO A 170 4.84 -9.77 -9.47
C PRO A 170 4.08 -8.55 -8.92
N PHE A 171 4.61 -7.95 -7.85
CA PHE A 171 3.99 -6.76 -7.23
C PHE A 171 3.87 -5.58 -8.20
N ASN A 172 4.78 -5.42 -9.15
CA ASN A 172 4.73 -4.32 -10.13
C ASN A 172 3.77 -4.59 -11.30
N LEU A 173 3.30 -5.83 -11.52
CA LEU A 173 2.50 -6.17 -12.70
C LEU A 173 1.26 -5.27 -12.84
N PHE A 174 0.47 -5.15 -11.77
CA PHE A 174 -0.78 -4.39 -11.82
C PHE A 174 -0.59 -2.86 -11.80
N GLN A 175 0.65 -2.36 -11.73
CA GLN A 175 0.90 -0.91 -11.84
C GLN A 175 0.79 -0.43 -13.30
N HIS A 176 0.86 -1.34 -14.26
CA HIS A 176 0.93 -1.04 -15.69
C HIS A 176 -0.19 -1.71 -16.50
N VAL A 177 -1.01 -2.55 -15.87
CA VAL A 177 -2.19 -3.17 -16.49
C VAL A 177 -3.42 -2.38 -16.09
N HIS A 178 -3.89 -1.52 -16.99
CA HIS A 178 -5.19 -0.84 -16.85
C HIS A 178 -6.29 -1.74 -17.43
N LEU A 179 -7.27 -2.12 -16.61
CA LEU A 179 -8.53 -2.66 -17.11
C LEU A 179 -9.38 -1.51 -17.66
N ASP A 180 -10.23 -1.80 -18.63
CA ASP A 180 -11.06 -0.82 -19.37
C ASP A 180 -11.96 0.07 -18.48
N CYS A 181 -12.08 -0.24 -17.18
CA CYS A 181 -12.84 0.53 -16.19
C CYS A 181 -12.03 0.95 -14.95
N ASP A 182 -10.69 0.85 -14.97
CA ASP A 182 -9.87 1.26 -13.83
C ASP A 182 -9.97 2.78 -13.61
N GLY A 183 -10.38 3.16 -12.39
CA GLY A 183 -10.63 4.56 -12.01
C GLY A 183 -12.08 5.02 -12.17
N VAL A 184 -12.95 4.18 -12.74
CA VAL A 184 -14.40 4.41 -12.77
C VAL A 184 -15.01 3.68 -11.57
N ASP A 185 -15.26 4.42 -10.49
CA ASP A 185 -15.94 3.87 -9.32
C ASP A 185 -17.44 3.75 -9.64
N PHE A 186 -17.97 2.52 -9.58
CA PHE A 186 -19.40 2.25 -9.74
C PHE A 186 -20.25 3.03 -8.73
N TRP A 187 -19.69 3.35 -7.56
CA TRP A 187 -20.33 4.10 -6.48
C TRP A 187 -20.07 5.60 -6.55
N ARG A 188 -19.18 6.05 -7.44
CA ARG A 188 -19.16 7.46 -7.85
C ARG A 188 -20.27 7.63 -8.88
N ASP A 189 -21.47 7.85 -8.39
CA ASP A 189 -22.42 8.66 -9.14
C ASP A 189 -21.67 9.94 -9.55
N TYR A 190 -21.83 10.34 -10.82
CA TYR A 190 -21.34 11.61 -11.34
C TYR A 190 -21.95 12.75 -10.50
N ASP A 191 -21.34 13.06 -9.36
CA ASP A 191 -21.66 14.24 -8.56
C ASP A 191 -20.84 15.40 -9.14
N GLU A 192 -21.07 15.65 -10.44
CA GLU A 192 -20.78 16.93 -11.05
C GLU A 192 -21.80 17.94 -10.50
N GLY A 193 -21.41 18.64 -9.42
CA GLY A 193 -21.86 20.01 -9.21
C GLY A 193 -22.98 20.25 -8.20
N PHE A 194 -22.97 19.63 -7.02
CA PHE A 194 -23.50 20.32 -5.85
C PHE A 194 -22.40 21.17 -5.22
N GLU A 195 -22.22 22.38 -5.76
CA GLU A 195 -21.76 23.50 -4.93
C GLU A 195 -22.69 23.52 -3.71
N ARG A 196 -22.16 23.19 -2.52
CA ARG A 196 -22.79 23.62 -1.28
C ARG A 196 -22.71 25.15 -1.31
N GLU A 197 -23.74 25.80 -1.82
CA GLU A 197 -24.03 27.17 -1.42
C GLU A 197 -24.27 27.12 0.08
N ASP A 198 -23.29 27.66 0.82
CA ASP A 198 -23.39 27.97 2.23
C ASP A 198 -24.55 28.98 2.44
N ASP A 199 -25.78 28.48 2.50
CA ASP A 199 -26.99 29.27 2.76
C ASP A 199 -27.42 29.18 4.23
N ASP A 200 -26.46 29.03 5.15
CA ASP A 200 -26.65 29.10 6.61
C ASP A 200 -26.58 30.54 7.17
N GLU A 201 -26.65 31.58 6.32
CA GLU A 201 -26.72 32.99 6.73
C GLU A 201 -28.04 33.65 6.29
N LYS A 202 -29.22 33.17 6.74
CA LYS A 202 -30.46 33.99 6.70
C LYS A 202 -31.69 33.56 7.51
N LEU A 203 -31.56 32.81 8.61
CA LEU A 203 -32.71 32.46 9.47
C LEU A 203 -32.64 32.96 10.92
N ILE A 204 -31.82 33.98 11.19
CA ILE A 204 -31.82 34.70 12.47
C ILE A 204 -31.88 36.21 12.18
N ASN A 205 -33.02 36.72 11.72
CA ASN A 205 -33.37 38.16 11.82
C ASN A 205 -34.83 38.50 11.46
N GLU A 206 -35.79 37.62 11.77
CA GLU A 206 -37.21 37.98 11.77
C GLU A 206 -37.92 37.40 12.99
N TYR A 207 -37.51 37.82 14.19
CA TYR A 207 -38.36 37.69 15.40
C TYR A 207 -38.23 38.87 16.38
N GLU A 208 -37.67 40.01 15.96
CA GLU A 208 -37.63 41.24 16.79
C GLU A 208 -37.96 42.50 15.98
N SER A 209 -39.17 42.54 15.38
CA SER A 209 -39.79 43.78 14.92
C SER A 209 -41.29 43.77 15.16
#